data_AF-A0A7V4F2R7-F1
#
_entry.id   AF-A0A7V4F2R7-F1
#
_cell.length_a   1.000
_cell.length_b   1.000
_cell.length_c   1.000
_cell.angle_alpha   90.00
_cell.angle_beta   90.00
_cell.angle_gamma   90.00
#
_symmetry.space_group_name_H-M   'P 1'
#
loop_
_entity.id
_entity.type
_entity.pdbx_description
1 polymer ?
#
loop_
_entity_poly.entity_id
_entity_poly.type
_entity_poly.pdbx_seq_one_letter_code
_entity_poly.pdbx_strand_id
1 'polypeptide(L)'
;METVRVGLIEKDPWLTPYREIILRRHKAAILREEILCGSRRLQDFATGHLYYGLHKTTEGWVFREWAPNATAIYLVGDFSAWQKDQRYALKKLPHGNWEIELPSDTFKH
;
A
#
# COMPACT_ATOMS: atom_id res chain seq x y z
N MET A 1 -1.17 8.62 -33.57
CA MET A 1 -1.57 7.91 -32.33
C MET A 1 -1.11 6.48 -32.46
N GLU A 2 -0.20 6.04 -31.61
CA GLU A 2 0.39 4.70 -31.68
C GLU A 2 -0.67 3.66 -31.31
N THR A 3 -1.04 2.81 -32.25
CA THR A 3 -2.00 1.73 -32.04
C THR A 3 -1.33 0.71 -31.14
N VAL A 4 -1.75 0.61 -29.87
CA VAL A 4 -1.24 -0.40 -28.95
C VAL A 4 -1.55 -1.78 -29.52
N ARG A 5 -0.52 -2.43 -30.10
CA ARG A 5 -0.62 -3.76 -30.71
C ARG A 5 -0.59 -4.78 -29.58
N VAL A 6 -1.76 -5.30 -29.22
CA VAL A 6 -1.84 -6.43 -28.31
C VAL A 6 -1.54 -7.70 -29.10
N GLY A 7 -0.27 -8.13 -29.08
CA GLY A 7 0.21 -9.31 -29.82
C GLY A 7 -0.49 -10.63 -29.45
N LEU A 8 -1.29 -10.64 -28.38
CA LEU A 8 -2.14 -11.77 -28.01
C LEU A 8 -3.12 -12.17 -29.12
N ILE A 9 -3.75 -11.20 -29.81
CA ILE A 9 -4.75 -11.48 -30.85
C ILE A 9 -4.07 -11.95 -32.15
N GLU A 10 -2.82 -11.53 -32.39
CA GLU A 10 -2.04 -11.99 -33.54
C GLU A 10 -1.59 -13.45 -33.36
N LYS A 11 -1.29 -13.85 -32.11
CA LYS A 11 -0.90 -15.23 -31.76
C LYS A 11 -2.07 -16.19 -31.67
N ASP A 12 -3.27 -15.70 -31.35
CA ASP A 12 -4.48 -16.50 -31.26
C ASP A 12 -5.65 -15.81 -31.99
N PRO A 13 -5.91 -16.19 -33.26
CA PRO A 13 -6.99 -15.61 -34.05
C PRO A 13 -8.39 -15.81 -33.47
N TRP A 14 -8.62 -16.83 -32.62
CA TRP A 14 -9.92 -17.07 -31.99
C TRP A 14 -10.33 -15.96 -31.02
N LEU A 15 -9.39 -15.11 -30.60
CA LEU A 15 -9.65 -13.94 -29.77
C LEU A 15 -10.18 -12.73 -30.55
N THR A 16 -10.23 -12.81 -31.89
CA THR A 16 -10.69 -11.70 -32.76
C THR A 16 -12.06 -11.14 -32.37
N PRO A 17 -13.10 -11.96 -32.08
CA PRO A 17 -14.40 -11.45 -31.64
C PRO A 17 -14.35 -10.64 -30.34
N TYR A 18 -13.30 -10.82 -29.53
CA TYR A 18 -13.12 -10.17 -28.22
C TYR A 18 -12.09 -9.02 -28.26
N ARG A 19 -11.65 -8.60 -29.44
CA ARG A 19 -10.61 -7.58 -29.62
C ARG A 19 -10.86 -6.30 -28.82
N GLU A 20 -12.08 -5.79 -28.85
CA GLU A 20 -12.42 -4.53 -28.19
C GLU A 20 -12.21 -4.61 -26.67
N ILE A 21 -12.72 -5.66 -26.03
CA ILE A 21 -12.59 -5.84 -24.58
C ILE A 21 -11.13 -6.07 -24.17
N ILE A 22 -10.36 -6.80 -24.98
CA ILE A 22 -8.92 -7.04 -24.76
C ILE A 22 -8.15 -5.71 -24.81
N LEU A 23 -8.37 -4.91 -25.85
CA LEU A 23 -7.73 -3.60 -25.99
C LEU A 23 -8.11 -2.66 -24.85
N ARG A 24 -9.39 -2.64 -24.45
CA ARG A 24 -9.87 -1.81 -23.34
C ARG A 24 -9.19 -2.18 -22.02
N ARG A 25 -9.12 -3.48 -21.69
CA ARG A 25 -8.46 -3.96 -20.47
C ARG A 25 -6.97 -3.65 -20.47
N HIS A 26 -6.30 -3.82 -21.60
CA HIS A 26 -4.88 -3.53 -21.72
C HIS A 26 -4.58 -2.04 -21.51
N LYS A 27 -5.35 -1.15 -22.15
CA LYS A 27 -5.26 0.31 -21.92
C LYS A 27 -5.50 0.67 -20.46
N ALA A 28 -6.51 0.06 -19.82
CA ALA A 28 -6.80 0.29 -18.42
C ALA A 28 -5.64 -0.16 -17.51
N ALA A 29 -4.97 -1.26 -17.82
CA ALA A 29 -3.81 -1.73 -17.08
C ALA A 29 -2.62 -0.76 -17.18
N ILE A 30 -2.30 -0.28 -18.39
CA ILE A 30 -1.24 0.71 -18.61
C ILE A 30 -1.54 2.00 -17.83
N LEU A 31 -2.76 2.54 -17.96
CA LEU A 31 -3.15 3.75 -17.23
C LEU A 31 -3.11 3.54 -15.71
N ARG A 32 -3.50 2.35 -15.22
CA ARG A 32 -3.43 2.02 -13.80
C ARG A 32 -1.98 2.04 -13.30
N GLU A 33 -1.06 1.47 -14.06
CA GLU A 33 0.37 1.47 -13.74
C GLU A 33 0.94 2.89 -13.69
N GLU A 34 0.60 3.74 -14.66
CA GLU A 34 0.98 5.16 -14.68
C GLU A 34 0.48 5.91 -13.45
N ILE A 35 -0.80 5.72 -13.08
CA ILE A 35 -1.39 6.36 -11.89
C ILE A 35 -0.71 5.90 -10.60
N LEU A 36 -0.38 4.61 -10.48
CA LEU A 36 0.22 4.06 -9.25
C LEU A 36 1.70 4.44 -9.11
N CYS A 37 2.45 4.38 -10.21
CA CYS A 37 3.90 4.47 -10.15
C CYS A 37 4.42 5.88 -10.46
N GLY A 38 3.65 6.68 -11.21
CA GLY A 38 4.12 7.97 -11.74
C GLY A 38 5.36 7.76 -12.61
N SER A 39 6.50 8.32 -12.18
CA SER A 39 7.81 8.12 -12.82
C SER A 39 8.61 6.92 -12.31
N ARG A 40 8.13 6.22 -11.28
CA ARG A 40 8.82 5.07 -10.66
C ARG A 40 8.41 3.75 -11.30
N ARG A 41 9.11 2.66 -10.98
CA ARG A 41 8.72 1.32 -11.41
C ARG A 41 7.67 0.74 -10.45
N LEU A 42 6.85 -0.19 -10.94
CA LEU A 42 5.85 -0.88 -10.11
C LEU A 42 6.46 -1.59 -8.90
N GLN A 43 7.65 -2.17 -9.05
CA GLN A 43 8.42 -2.76 -7.95
C GLN A 43 8.69 -1.76 -6.82
N ASP A 44 8.97 -0.49 -7.15
CA ASP A 44 9.28 0.54 -6.15
C ASP A 44 8.01 0.94 -5.40
N PHE A 45 6.86 0.94 -6.07
CA PHE A 45 5.55 1.16 -5.44
C PHE A 45 5.15 0.00 -4.51
N ALA A 46 5.45 -1.25 -4.89
CA ALA A 46 5.07 -2.45 -4.16
C ALA A 46 5.86 -2.72 -2.86
N THR A 47 6.70 -1.77 -2.42
CA THR A 47 7.49 -1.87 -1.19
C THR A 47 6.80 -1.33 0.05
N GLY A 48 5.49 -1.05 -0.01
CA GLY A 48 4.74 -0.46 1.11
C GLY A 48 4.86 -1.20 2.45
N HIS A 49 5.06 -2.52 2.43
CA HIS A 49 5.29 -3.34 3.63
C HIS A 49 6.61 -3.02 4.37
N LEU A 50 7.58 -2.37 3.71
CA LEU A 50 8.80 -1.87 4.35
C LEU A 50 8.56 -0.58 5.14
N TYR A 51 7.44 0.11 4.89
CA TYR A 51 7.11 1.39 5.53
C TYR A 51 5.95 1.25 6.51
N TYR A 52 4.85 0.61 6.10
CA TYR A 52 3.66 0.36 6.92
C TYR A 52 3.78 -0.90 7.76
N GLY A 53 2.99 -0.98 8.82
CA GLY A 53 3.04 -2.06 9.80
C GLY A 53 4.00 -1.77 10.94
N LEU A 54 4.30 -2.81 11.74
CA LEU A 54 5.16 -2.73 12.92
C LEU A 54 6.58 -3.18 12.56
N HIS A 55 7.55 -2.30 12.81
CA HIS A 55 8.96 -2.53 12.49
C HIS A 55 9.84 -2.27 13.71
N LYS A 56 10.81 -3.14 13.93
CA LYS A 56 11.86 -2.92 14.93
C LYS A 56 12.97 -2.04 14.33
N THR A 57 13.41 -1.03 15.08
CA THR A 57 14.52 -0.13 14.70
C THR A 57 15.66 -0.26 15.73
N THR A 58 16.75 0.48 15.51
CA THR A 58 17.84 0.59 16.50
C THR A 58 17.43 1.36 17.76
N GLU A 59 16.40 2.21 17.67
CA GLU A 59 15.93 3.09 18.75
C GLU A 59 14.70 2.51 19.49
N GLY A 60 14.03 1.53 18.90
CA GLY A 60 12.85 0.90 19.49
C GLY A 60 11.97 0.25 18.43
N TRP A 61 10.72 0.69 18.37
CA TRP A 61 9.73 0.22 17.40
C TRP A 61 9.07 1.41 16.73
N VAL A 62 8.69 1.23 15.48
CA VAL A 62 7.82 2.15 14.77
C VAL A 62 6.65 1.40 14.19
N PHE A 63 5.45 1.95 14.36
CA PHE A 63 4.25 1.44 13.73
C PHE A 63 3.62 2.52 12.86
N ARG A 64 3.27 2.17 11.62
CA ARG A 64 2.63 3.08 10.66
C ARG A 64 1.42 2.47 10.01
N GLU A 65 0.39 3.29 9.82
CA GLU A 65 -0.86 2.88 9.18
C GLU A 65 -1.43 3.99 8.30
N TRP A 66 -2.06 3.62 7.18
CA TRP A 66 -2.80 4.56 6.35
C TRP A 66 -4.30 4.48 6.67
N ALA A 67 -4.84 5.57 7.20
CA ALA A 67 -6.23 5.65 7.64
C ALA A 67 -6.71 7.10 7.59
N PRO A 68 -6.95 7.67 6.39
CA PRO A 68 -7.19 9.11 6.19
C PRO A 68 -8.42 9.62 6.93
N ASN A 69 -9.44 8.77 7.03
CA ASN A 69 -10.73 9.09 7.62
C ASN A 69 -10.79 8.79 9.13
N ALA A 70 -9.74 8.23 9.72
CA ALA A 70 -9.68 8.04 11.16
C ALA A 70 -9.63 9.40 11.88
N THR A 71 -10.29 9.46 13.03
CA THR A 71 -10.22 10.60 13.97
C THR A 71 -9.19 10.35 15.07
N ALA A 72 -8.95 9.08 15.44
CA ALA A 72 -7.89 8.63 16.32
C ALA A 72 -7.55 7.16 16.02
N ILE A 73 -6.30 6.77 16.27
CA ILE A 73 -5.85 5.37 16.18
C ILE A 73 -5.04 5.05 17.43
N TYR A 74 -5.28 3.85 17.97
CA TYR A 74 -4.59 3.31 19.14
C TYR A 74 -4.06 1.94 18.80
N LEU A 75 -2.80 1.67 19.13
CA LEU A 75 -2.26 0.32 19.11
C LEU A 75 -2.69 -0.41 20.38
N VAL A 76 -3.28 -1.60 20.23
CA VAL A 76 -3.87 -2.37 21.33
C VAL A 76 -3.36 -3.81 21.29
N GLY A 77 -3.03 -4.35 22.46
CA GLY A 77 -2.60 -5.74 22.63
C GLY A 77 -2.28 -6.03 24.09
N ASP A 78 -1.52 -7.11 24.36
CA ASP A 78 -1.17 -7.52 25.73
C ASP A 78 -0.47 -6.41 26.53
N PHE A 79 0.38 -5.62 25.88
CA PHE A 79 1.10 -4.49 26.48
C PHE A 79 0.16 -3.36 26.96
N SER A 80 -1.06 -3.28 26.43
CA SER A 80 -2.10 -2.32 26.86
C SER A 80 -3.27 -3.00 27.58
N ALA A 81 -3.11 -4.27 27.99
CA ALA A 81 -4.17 -5.11 28.55
C ALA A 81 -5.45 -5.12 27.68
N TRP A 82 -5.27 -5.07 26.36
CA TRP A 82 -6.35 -4.99 25.38
C TRP A 82 -7.28 -3.77 25.54
N GLN A 83 -6.79 -2.68 26.15
CA GLN A 83 -7.53 -1.42 26.33
C GLN A 83 -6.94 -0.28 25.49
N LYS A 84 -7.77 0.74 25.22
CA LYS A 84 -7.33 2.00 24.63
C LYS A 84 -6.58 2.81 25.69
N ASP A 85 -5.31 3.08 25.44
CA ASP A 85 -4.46 3.86 26.33
C ASP A 85 -3.75 4.94 25.52
N GLN A 86 -3.74 6.17 26.04
CA GLN A 86 -3.15 7.32 25.38
C GLN A 86 -1.65 7.17 25.10
N ARG A 87 -0.94 6.33 25.86
CA ARG A 87 0.47 5.98 25.63
C ARG A 87 0.70 5.29 24.29
N TYR A 88 -0.33 4.67 23.72
CA TYR A 88 -0.26 3.95 22.45
C TYR A 88 -1.10 4.62 21.35
N ALA A 89 -1.45 5.90 21.53
CA ALA A 89 -2.14 6.69 20.52
C ALA A 89 -1.18 7.10 19.39
N LEU A 90 -1.55 6.82 18.14
CA LEU A 90 -0.77 7.25 16.98
C LEU A 90 -0.96 8.74 16.72
N LYS A 91 0.09 9.38 16.23
CA LYS A 91 0.08 10.73 15.72
C LYS A 91 -0.40 10.74 14.27
N LYS A 92 -1.37 11.60 13.95
CA LYS A 92 -1.79 11.86 12.57
C LYS A 92 -0.69 12.61 11.82
N LEU A 93 -0.33 12.11 10.65
CA LEU A 93 0.62 12.68 9.71
C LEU A 93 -0.12 13.19 8.45
N PRO A 94 0.58 13.91 7.54
CA PRO A 94 0.01 14.29 6.25
C PRO A 94 -0.48 13.10 5.42
N HIS A 95 -1.37 13.38 4.47
CA HIS A 95 -1.91 12.41 3.50
C HIS A 95 -2.62 11.19 4.10
N GLY A 96 -3.11 11.32 5.35
CA GLY A 96 -3.88 10.28 6.02
C GLY A 96 -3.05 9.18 6.66
N ASN A 97 -1.74 9.38 6.75
CA ASN A 97 -0.84 8.48 7.45
C ASN A 97 -0.90 8.71 8.96
N TRP A 98 -0.57 7.67 9.70
CA TRP A 98 -0.49 7.67 11.16
C TRP A 98 0.77 6.94 11.59
N GLU A 99 1.39 7.41 12.67
CA GLU A 99 2.65 6.86 13.17
C GLU A 99 2.71 6.89 14.69
N ILE A 100 3.37 5.90 15.27
CA ILE A 100 3.84 5.93 16.65
C ILE A 100 5.24 5.31 16.72
N GLU A 101 6.10 5.93 17.52
CA GLU A 101 7.39 5.39 17.93
C GLU A 101 7.28 4.91 19.38
N LEU A 102 7.82 3.73 19.67
CA LEU A 102 7.69 3.05 20.95
C LEU A 102 9.06 2.58 21.44
N PRO A 103 9.33 2.65 22.77
CA PRO A 103 10.54 2.11 23.36
C PRO A 103 10.76 0.62 23.05
N SER A 104 12.02 0.18 23.01
CA SER A 104 12.42 -1.18 22.62
C SER A 104 11.82 -2.29 23.50
N ASP A 105 11.50 -1.98 24.77
CA ASP A 105 10.92 -2.87 25.77
C ASP A 105 9.39 -2.93 25.75
N THR A 106 8.73 -2.25 24.81
CA THR A 106 7.26 -2.20 24.72
C THR A 106 6.62 -3.57 24.46
N PHE A 107 7.20 -4.37 23.56
CA PHE A 107 6.71 -5.70 23.23
C PHE A 107 7.58 -6.76 23.89
N LYS A 108 6.96 -7.66 24.65
CA LYS A 108 7.63 -8.83 25.22
C LYS A 108 7.76 -9.89 24.14
N HIS A 109 8.97 -10.37 23.89
CA HIS A 109 9.27 -11.52 23.03
C HIS A 109 9.45 -12.78 23.86
#